data_AF-A0AAU5IXB1-F1
#
_entry.id   AF-A0AAU5IXB1-F1
#
_cell.length_a   1.000
_cell.length_b   1.000
_cell.length_c   1.000
_cell.angle_alpha   90.00
_cell.angle_beta   90.00
_cell.angle_gamma   90.00
#
_symmetry.space_group_name_H-M   'P 1'
#
loop_
_entity.id
_entity.type
_entity.pdbx_description
1 polymer ?
#
loop_
_entity_poly.entity_id
_entity_poly.type
_entity_poly.pdbx_seq_one_letter_code
_entity_poly.pdbx_strand_id
1 'polypeptide(L)'
;MSNPAVAASVRFRTGKVIEDLSWTTVSIDVLRSATPWRTFRWHRGQKHYSGSYWAATTRDHVIYESRLELARLLFADSDPLVQGIVAQPFLMTTVIAGGVCKHIPDYLLITGEGPVVVDVMPFRRLSRPEVAFTFEWTRRAVECRGWRYEVWSEPAEEELENLRFLAGYRRPQFGSVHAVLR
;
A
#
# COMPACT_ATOMS: atom_id res chain seq x y z
N MET A 1 -18.17 0.00 -24.37
CA MET A 1 -17.11 1.03 -24.25
C MET A 1 -15.86 0.32 -23.78
N SER A 2 -14.77 0.39 -24.56
CA SER A 2 -13.49 -0.23 -24.20
C SER A 2 -12.92 0.42 -22.94
N ASN A 3 -12.34 -0.37 -22.03
CA ASN A 3 -11.68 0.17 -20.84
C ASN A 3 -10.47 1.02 -21.29
N PRO A 4 -10.26 2.24 -20.76
CA PRO A 4 -9.14 3.07 -21.18
C PRO A 4 -7.82 2.36 -20.86
N ALA A 5 -6.84 2.47 -21.76
CA ALA A 5 -5.53 1.86 -21.57
C ALA A 5 -4.87 2.47 -20.33
N VAL A 6 -4.44 1.61 -19.41
CA VAL A 6 -3.74 2.02 -18.18
C VAL A 6 -2.29 1.62 -18.29
N ALA A 7 -1.42 2.56 -17.95
CA ALA A 7 0.01 2.36 -17.83
C ALA A 7 0.43 2.43 -16.37
N ALA A 8 1.51 1.73 -16.04
CA ALA A 8 2.16 1.77 -14.73
C ALA A 8 3.62 2.20 -14.88
N SER A 9 4.06 3.09 -14.01
CA SER A 9 5.47 3.43 -13.86
C SER A 9 5.96 2.93 -12.50
N VAL A 10 7.13 2.30 -12.49
CA VAL A 10 7.69 1.64 -11.30
C VAL A 10 9.08 2.21 -11.01
N ARG A 11 9.34 2.53 -9.74
CA ARG A 11 10.65 2.98 -9.26
C ARG A 11 11.35 1.85 -8.51
N PHE A 12 12.65 1.72 -8.69
CA PHE A 12 13.47 0.71 -8.02
C PHE A 12 14.50 1.33 -7.08
N ARG A 13 15.05 0.50 -6.18
CA ARG A 13 16.08 0.91 -5.20
C ARG A 13 17.34 1.48 -5.85
N THR A 14 17.66 1.06 -7.08
CA THR A 14 18.78 1.60 -7.87
C THR A 14 18.56 3.05 -8.32
N GLY A 15 17.37 3.63 -8.08
CA GLY A 15 16.96 4.92 -8.63
C GLY A 15 16.40 4.83 -10.05
N LYS A 16 16.52 3.66 -10.71
CA LYS A 16 15.92 3.41 -12.02
C LYS A 16 14.40 3.55 -11.93
N VAL A 17 13.81 4.24 -12.91
CA VAL A 17 12.38 4.27 -13.15
C VAL A 17 12.14 3.57 -14.49
N ILE A 18 11.15 2.69 -14.53
CA ILE A 18 10.62 2.15 -15.78
C ILE A 18 9.22 2.71 -15.93
N GLU A 19 9.00 3.45 -17.00
CA GLU A 19 7.74 4.15 -17.28
C GLU A 19 6.92 3.39 -18.31
N ASP A 20 5.62 3.73 -18.36
CA ASP A 20 4.68 3.30 -19.38
C ASP A 20 4.57 1.78 -19.58
N LEU A 21 4.78 1.01 -18.52
CA LEU A 21 4.53 -0.43 -18.54
C LEU A 21 3.04 -0.68 -18.71
N SER A 22 2.67 -1.61 -19.60
CA SER A 22 1.28 -2.02 -19.74
C SER A 22 0.77 -2.59 -18.42
N TRP A 23 -0.26 -1.96 -17.85
CA TRP A 23 -0.85 -2.40 -16.59
C TRP A 23 -1.35 -3.84 -16.65
N THR A 24 -1.83 -4.29 -17.81
CA THR A 24 -2.37 -5.65 -17.96
C THR A 24 -1.30 -6.73 -17.94
N THR A 25 -0.03 -6.40 -18.25
CA THR A 25 1.04 -7.40 -18.43
C THR A 25 2.25 -7.22 -17.51
N VAL A 26 2.41 -6.07 -16.84
CA VAL A 26 3.55 -5.83 -15.93
C VAL A 26 3.58 -6.86 -14.82
N SER A 27 4.60 -7.73 -14.76
CA SER A 27 4.61 -8.85 -13.81
C SER A 27 4.53 -8.42 -12.34
N ILE A 28 3.98 -9.31 -11.50
CA ILE A 28 3.91 -9.06 -10.06
C ILE A 28 5.31 -8.95 -9.43
N ASP A 29 6.31 -9.68 -9.95
CA ASP A 29 7.69 -9.63 -9.44
C ASP A 29 8.35 -8.26 -9.66
N VAL A 30 8.02 -7.62 -10.79
CA VAL A 30 8.43 -6.23 -11.07
C VAL A 30 7.83 -5.28 -10.03
N LEU A 31 6.53 -5.39 -9.75
CA LEU A 31 5.86 -4.52 -8.78
C LEU A 31 6.29 -4.83 -7.32
N ARG A 32 6.55 -6.10 -7.00
CA ARG A 32 7.04 -6.55 -5.69
C ARG A 32 8.41 -5.97 -5.37
N SER A 33 9.22 -5.74 -6.40
CA SER A 33 10.57 -5.19 -6.28
C SER A 33 10.60 -3.65 -6.27
N ALA A 34 9.43 -3.01 -6.32
CA ALA A 34 9.33 -1.57 -6.33
C ALA A 34 9.79 -0.96 -5.01
N THR A 35 10.30 0.27 -5.10
CA THR A 35 10.42 1.17 -3.95
C THR A 35 9.33 2.21 -4.03
N PRO A 36 8.97 2.84 -2.89
CA PRO A 36 7.92 3.86 -2.87
C PRO A 36 8.09 4.87 -3.99
N TRP A 37 7.02 5.27 -4.68
CA TRP A 37 7.13 6.22 -5.79
C TRP A 37 7.57 7.61 -5.33
N ARG A 38 7.15 8.05 -4.15
CA ARG A 38 7.52 9.36 -3.59
C ARG A 38 8.69 9.21 -2.64
N THR A 39 9.66 10.12 -2.72
CA THR A 39 10.64 10.31 -1.64
C THR A 39 10.03 11.29 -0.65
N PHE A 40 9.92 10.91 0.63
CA PHE A 40 9.50 11.85 1.66
C PHE A 40 10.38 13.10 1.62
N ARG A 41 9.74 14.27 1.54
CA ARG A 41 10.37 15.52 1.92
C ARG A 41 9.83 15.90 3.29
N TRP A 42 10.66 15.71 4.32
CA TRP A 42 10.36 16.23 5.65
C TRP A 42 10.35 17.76 5.59
N HIS A 43 9.21 18.37 5.93
CA HIS A 43 9.10 19.82 6.07
C HIS A 43 8.70 20.16 7.52
N ARG A 44 9.45 21.07 8.16
CA ARG A 44 9.17 21.55 9.51
C ARG A 44 7.77 22.19 9.55
N GLY A 45 6.83 21.59 10.28
CA GLY A 45 5.42 22.04 10.35
C GLY A 45 4.39 21.13 9.66
N GLN A 46 4.81 19.98 9.11
CA GLN A 46 3.87 19.00 8.55
C GLN A 46 2.92 18.44 9.64
N LYS A 47 1.61 18.54 9.42
CA LYS A 47 0.55 17.98 10.29
C LYS A 47 0.39 16.45 10.17
N HIS A 48 1.05 15.83 9.19
CA HIS A 48 0.88 14.42 8.87
C HIS A 48 1.98 13.58 9.53
N TYR A 49 1.56 12.57 10.30
CA TYR A 49 2.43 11.63 10.98
C TYR A 49 2.93 10.61 9.96
N SER A 50 4.01 10.95 9.26
CA SER A 50 4.68 10.09 8.30
C SER A 50 5.89 9.40 8.94
N GLY A 51 6.23 8.21 8.47
CA GLY A 51 7.35 7.44 9.03
C GLY A 51 7.56 6.11 8.33
N SER A 52 8.28 5.22 9.02
CA SER A 52 8.45 3.83 8.59
C SER A 52 8.12 2.89 9.73
N TYR A 53 7.53 1.75 9.38
CA TYR A 53 7.15 0.67 10.28
C TYR A 53 7.93 -0.58 9.89
N TRP A 54 8.60 -1.22 10.84
CA TRP A 54 9.21 -2.53 10.63
C TRP A 54 8.11 -3.59 10.56
N ALA A 55 7.85 -4.12 9.37
CA ALA A 55 6.85 -5.15 9.15
C ALA A 55 7.51 -6.54 9.21
N ALA A 56 6.98 -7.42 10.06
CA ALA A 56 7.49 -8.79 10.21
C ALA A 56 7.31 -9.62 8.92
N THR A 57 6.22 -9.36 8.19
CA THR A 57 5.86 -10.01 6.92
C THR A 57 6.90 -9.78 5.84
N THR A 58 7.43 -8.57 5.72
CA THR A 58 8.46 -8.23 4.73
C THR A 58 9.88 -8.33 5.29
N ARG A 59 10.03 -8.38 6.62
CA ARG A 59 11.32 -8.25 7.33
C ARG A 59 12.09 -7.01 6.89
N ASP A 60 11.37 -5.91 6.65
CA ASP A 60 11.92 -4.63 6.23
C ASP A 60 11.02 -3.48 6.71
N HIS A 61 11.50 -2.25 6.54
CA HIS A 61 10.73 -1.04 6.79
C HIS A 61 9.76 -0.74 5.64
N VAL A 62 8.48 -0.65 5.97
CA VAL A 62 7.42 -0.19 5.07
C VAL A 62 7.01 1.22 5.49
N ILE A 63 6.90 2.12 4.52
CA ILE A 63 6.60 3.52 4.80
C ILE A 63 5.09 3.77 4.94
N TYR A 64 4.75 4.85 5.66
CA TYR A 64 3.40 5.39 5.73
C TYR A 64 3.45 6.92 5.82
N GLU A 65 2.44 7.61 5.28
CA GLU A 65 2.33 9.06 5.29
C GLU A 65 1.33 9.57 6.35
N SER A 66 0.45 8.69 6.85
CA SER A 66 -0.57 9.03 7.84
C SER A 66 -0.74 7.97 8.94
N ARG A 67 -1.41 8.34 10.05
CA ARG A 67 -1.76 7.38 11.11
C ARG A 67 -2.74 6.32 10.65
N LEU A 68 -3.60 6.64 9.67
CA LEU A 68 -4.56 5.70 9.12
C LEU A 68 -3.84 4.67 8.22
N GLU A 69 -2.87 5.12 7.42
CA GLU A 69 -1.98 4.22 6.68
C GLU A 69 -1.17 3.32 7.61
N LEU A 70 -0.59 3.88 8.69
CA LEU A 70 0.05 3.07 9.72
C LEU A 70 -0.91 2.03 10.30
N ALA A 71 -2.16 2.39 10.58
CA ALA A 71 -3.17 1.44 11.02
C ALA A 71 -3.36 0.32 9.98
N ARG A 72 -3.56 0.64 8.69
CA ARG A 72 -3.70 -0.37 7.64
C ARG A 72 -2.49 -1.31 7.55
N LEU A 73 -1.29 -0.78 7.76
CA LEU A 73 -0.06 -1.58 7.82
C LEU A 73 -0.04 -2.56 8.98
N LEU A 74 -0.49 -2.16 10.17
CA LEU A 74 -0.57 -3.07 11.33
C LEU A 74 -1.52 -4.24 11.06
N PHE A 75 -2.64 -3.97 10.40
CA PHE A 75 -3.58 -5.02 9.96
C PHE A 75 -2.94 -5.92 8.90
N ALA A 76 -2.32 -5.34 7.87
CA ALA A 76 -1.64 -6.10 6.81
C ALA A 76 -0.53 -7.00 7.38
N ASP A 77 0.28 -6.50 8.29
CA ASP A 77 1.38 -7.27 8.89
C ASP A 77 0.91 -8.34 9.88
N SER A 78 -0.35 -8.22 10.33
CA SER A 78 -0.95 -9.17 11.26
C SER A 78 -1.68 -10.32 10.58
N ASP A 79 -2.16 -10.09 9.36
CA ASP A 79 -2.91 -11.05 8.56
C ASP A 79 -1.99 -12.16 8.00
N PRO A 80 -2.20 -13.43 8.37
CA PRO A 80 -1.38 -14.55 7.91
C PRO A 80 -1.50 -14.83 6.40
N LEU A 81 -2.53 -14.31 5.72
CA LEU A 81 -2.67 -14.43 4.27
C LEU A 81 -1.77 -13.46 3.53
N VAL A 82 -1.30 -12.38 4.17
CA VAL A 82 -0.40 -11.39 3.56
C VAL A 82 1.03 -11.90 3.62
N GLN A 83 1.67 -11.99 2.45
CA GLN A 83 3.02 -12.52 2.23
C GLN A 83 4.00 -11.44 1.75
N GLY A 84 3.51 -10.22 1.51
CA GLY A 84 4.33 -9.09 1.08
C GLY A 84 3.53 -7.80 1.11
N ILE A 85 4.22 -6.70 1.42
CA ILE A 85 3.64 -5.37 1.54
C ILE A 85 4.57 -4.40 0.82
N VAL A 86 4.07 -3.71 -0.20
CA VAL A 86 4.83 -2.68 -0.93
C VAL A 86 4.09 -1.37 -0.83
N ALA A 87 4.72 -0.37 -0.21
CA ALA A 87 4.15 0.97 -0.11
C ALA A 87 4.40 1.77 -1.39
N GLN A 88 3.39 2.53 -1.82
CA GLN A 88 3.42 3.39 -3.01
C GLN A 88 4.07 2.70 -4.22
N PRO A 89 3.56 1.50 -4.60
CA PRO A 89 4.29 0.54 -5.42
C PRO A 89 4.50 1.01 -6.87
N PHE A 90 3.61 1.84 -7.40
CA PHE A 90 3.66 2.30 -8.78
C PHE A 90 2.78 3.54 -8.99
N LEU A 91 3.11 4.32 -10.03
CA LEU A 91 2.25 5.37 -10.56
C LEU A 91 1.39 4.79 -11.69
N MET A 92 0.08 4.75 -11.49
CA MET A 92 -0.90 4.45 -12.53
C MET A 92 -1.22 5.71 -13.32
N THR A 93 -1.23 5.60 -14.65
CA THR A 93 -1.62 6.69 -15.56
C THR A 93 -2.63 6.18 -16.58
N THR A 94 -3.65 6.98 -16.87
CA THR A 94 -4.66 6.70 -17.90
C THR A 94 -5.17 8.00 -18.51
N VAL A 95 -5.86 7.92 -19.65
CA VAL A 95 -6.52 9.06 -20.28
C VAL A 95 -8.04 8.84 -20.23
N ILE A 96 -8.74 9.75 -19.55
CA ILE A 96 -10.20 9.73 -19.41
C ILE A 96 -10.74 11.07 -19.89
N ALA A 97 -11.68 11.04 -20.85
CA ALA A 97 -12.27 12.24 -21.45
C ALA A 97 -11.23 13.27 -21.95
N GLY A 98 -10.09 12.78 -22.48
CA GLY A 98 -8.98 13.62 -22.97
C GLY A 98 -8.05 14.17 -21.88
N GLY A 99 -8.37 13.97 -20.59
CA GLY A 99 -7.53 14.35 -19.47
C GLY A 99 -6.62 13.21 -18.99
N VAL A 100 -5.37 13.53 -18.68
CA VAL A 100 -4.43 12.57 -18.06
C VAL A 100 -4.76 12.44 -16.58
N CYS A 101 -5.15 11.24 -16.16
CA CYS A 101 -5.36 10.88 -14.77
C CYS A 101 -4.13 10.14 -14.24
N LYS A 102 -3.71 10.49 -13.02
CA LYS A 102 -2.55 9.90 -12.34
C LYS A 102 -2.95 9.49 -10.93
N HIS A 103 -2.54 8.30 -10.51
CA HIS A 103 -2.79 7.81 -9.15
C HIS A 103 -1.65 6.91 -8.66
N ILE A 104 -1.35 6.99 -7.37
CA ILE A 104 -0.37 6.12 -6.72
C ILE A 104 -1.12 5.46 -5.56
N PRO A 105 -1.40 4.16 -5.63
CA PRO A 105 -2.02 3.45 -4.52
C PRO A 105 -1.13 3.48 -3.28
N ASP A 106 -1.72 3.44 -2.09
CA ASP A 106 -0.96 3.46 -0.84
C ASP A 106 -0.18 2.15 -0.65
N TYR A 107 -0.81 1.00 -0.92
CA TYR A 107 -0.18 -0.30 -0.78
C TYR A 107 -0.53 -1.27 -1.91
N LEU A 108 0.44 -2.15 -2.23
CA LEU A 108 0.20 -3.43 -2.88
C LEU A 108 0.48 -4.53 -1.86
N LEU A 109 -0.54 -5.33 -1.56
CA LEU A 109 -0.42 -6.53 -0.73
C LEU A 109 -0.31 -7.75 -1.64
N ILE A 110 0.69 -8.58 -1.39
CA ILE A 110 0.81 -9.91 -2.00
C ILE A 110 0.17 -10.88 -1.02
N THR A 111 -0.91 -11.55 -1.43
CA THR A 111 -1.61 -12.49 -0.54
C THR A 111 -1.61 -13.90 -1.13
N GLY A 112 -1.93 -14.90 -0.31
CA GLY A 112 -2.12 -16.28 -0.77
C GLY A 112 -3.25 -16.45 -1.80
N GLU A 113 -4.19 -15.50 -1.88
CA GLU A 113 -5.32 -15.49 -2.81
C GLU A 113 -5.05 -14.64 -4.06
N GLY A 114 -3.91 -13.94 -4.10
CA GLY A 114 -3.53 -13.02 -5.17
C GLY A 114 -3.30 -11.59 -4.71
N PRO A 115 -2.98 -10.68 -5.63
CA PRO A 115 -2.62 -9.31 -5.27
C PRO A 115 -3.83 -8.46 -4.88
N VAL A 116 -3.63 -7.58 -3.89
CA VAL A 116 -4.60 -6.57 -3.46
C VAL A 116 -3.96 -5.20 -3.58
N VAL A 117 -4.59 -4.31 -4.34
CA VAL A 117 -4.22 -2.89 -4.39
C VAL A 117 -5.10 -2.14 -3.39
N VAL A 118 -4.47 -1.38 -2.50
CA VAL A 118 -5.14 -0.72 -1.38
C VAL A 118 -4.93 0.79 -1.48
N ASP A 119 -6.02 1.52 -1.38
CA ASP A 119 -6.04 2.94 -1.09
C ASP A 119 -6.62 3.19 0.31
N VAL A 120 -5.96 4.04 1.09
CA VAL A 120 -6.34 4.38 2.46
C VAL A 120 -6.96 5.77 2.47
N MET A 121 -8.22 5.86 2.87
CA MET A 121 -8.96 7.12 2.84
C MET A 121 -9.93 7.21 4.01
N PRO A 122 -9.90 8.31 4.79
CA PRO A 122 -10.86 8.49 5.88
C PRO A 122 -12.29 8.64 5.36
N PHE A 123 -13.28 8.10 6.07
CA PHE A 123 -14.71 8.09 5.68
C PHE A 123 -15.20 9.47 5.24
N ARG A 124 -14.85 10.51 5.99
CA ARG A 124 -15.24 11.91 5.71
C ARG A 124 -14.78 12.45 4.35
N ARG A 125 -13.83 11.78 3.69
CA ARG A 125 -13.29 12.19 2.38
C ARG A 125 -13.77 11.30 1.24
N LEU A 126 -14.40 10.16 1.51
CA LEU A 126 -14.87 9.24 0.47
C LEU A 126 -15.93 9.86 -0.46
N SER A 127 -16.76 10.75 0.08
CA SER A 127 -17.81 11.45 -0.68
C SER A 127 -17.28 12.59 -1.56
N ARG A 128 -15.99 12.92 -1.48
CA ARG A 128 -15.40 13.97 -2.32
C ARG A 128 -15.37 13.49 -3.78
N PRO A 129 -15.96 14.24 -4.73
CA PRO A 129 -16.07 13.79 -6.12
C PRO A 129 -14.73 13.38 -6.76
N GLU A 130 -13.66 14.11 -6.47
CA GLU A 130 -12.32 13.83 -6.97
C GLU A 130 -11.71 12.52 -6.41
N VAL A 131 -12.05 12.17 -5.17
CA VAL A 131 -11.62 10.91 -4.52
C VAL A 131 -12.41 9.76 -5.13
N ALA A 132 -13.74 9.88 -5.18
CA ALA A 132 -14.61 8.87 -5.76
C ALA A 132 -14.25 8.61 -7.23
N PHE A 133 -13.99 9.65 -8.02
CA PHE A 133 -13.52 9.53 -9.40
C PHE A 133 -12.22 8.75 -9.49
N THR A 134 -11.22 9.10 -8.67
CA THR A 134 -9.90 8.45 -8.69
C THR A 134 -9.99 6.96 -8.35
N PHE A 135 -10.75 6.63 -7.31
CA PHE A 135 -10.93 5.25 -6.88
C PHE A 135 -11.77 4.43 -7.85
N GLU A 136 -12.77 5.03 -8.51
CA GLU A 136 -13.60 4.31 -9.48
C GLU A 136 -12.78 3.83 -10.67
N TRP A 137 -11.97 4.68 -11.29
CA TRP A 137 -11.17 4.24 -12.45
C TRP A 137 -10.03 3.30 -12.03
N THR A 138 -9.43 3.53 -10.85
CA THR A 138 -8.39 2.65 -10.30
C THR A 138 -8.97 1.27 -10.02
N ARG A 139 -10.13 1.20 -9.36
CA ARG A 139 -10.87 -0.04 -9.11
C ARG A 139 -11.08 -0.82 -10.40
N ARG A 140 -11.65 -0.17 -11.42
CA ARG A 140 -11.88 -0.82 -12.73
C ARG A 140 -10.60 -1.36 -13.34
N ALA A 141 -9.51 -0.60 -13.29
CA ALA A 141 -8.22 -1.04 -13.83
C ALA A 141 -7.69 -2.29 -13.11
N VAL A 142 -7.75 -2.30 -11.77
CA VAL A 142 -7.26 -3.39 -10.92
C VAL A 142 -8.16 -4.64 -11.06
N GLU A 143 -9.47 -4.47 -11.01
CA GLU A 143 -10.43 -5.58 -11.08
C GLU A 143 -10.49 -6.20 -12.48
N CYS A 144 -10.39 -5.40 -13.56
CA CYS A 144 -10.29 -5.95 -14.91
C CYS A 144 -9.00 -6.75 -15.14
N ARG A 145 -7.96 -6.51 -14.33
CA ARG A 145 -6.74 -7.32 -14.33
C ARG A 145 -6.92 -8.64 -13.56
N GLY A 146 -8.03 -8.82 -12.86
CA GLY A 146 -8.31 -9.97 -11.99
C GLY A 146 -7.70 -9.84 -10.60
N TRP A 147 -7.34 -8.63 -10.18
CA TRP A 147 -6.80 -8.35 -8.85
C TRP A 147 -7.87 -7.73 -7.95
N ARG A 148 -7.70 -7.82 -6.64
CA ARG A 148 -8.62 -7.20 -5.67
C ARG A 148 -8.26 -5.74 -5.47
N TYR A 149 -9.28 -4.87 -5.44
CA TYR A 149 -9.11 -3.46 -5.08
C TYR A 149 -9.87 -3.13 -3.79
N GLU A 150 -9.16 -2.54 -2.84
CA GLU A 150 -9.64 -2.20 -1.51
C GLU A 150 -9.50 -0.69 -1.28
N VAL A 151 -10.58 -0.06 -0.85
CA VAL A 151 -10.51 1.27 -0.23
C VAL A 151 -10.73 1.05 1.26
N TRP A 152 -9.71 1.33 2.06
CA TRP A 152 -9.72 1.07 3.49
C TRP A 152 -9.84 2.39 4.28
N SER A 153 -10.71 2.39 5.29
CA SER A 153 -11.03 3.55 6.12
C SER A 153 -10.82 3.25 7.60
N GLU A 154 -11.22 4.16 8.49
CA GLU A 154 -11.06 4.01 9.94
C GLU A 154 -11.59 2.64 10.44
N PRO A 155 -10.76 1.82 11.12
CA PRO A 155 -11.20 0.56 11.72
C PRO A 155 -11.94 0.82 13.05
N ALA A 156 -12.48 -0.23 13.65
CA ALA A 156 -12.93 -0.18 15.05
C ALA A 156 -11.76 0.21 15.98
N GLU A 157 -12.03 1.04 16.97
CA GLU A 157 -10.99 1.60 17.85
C GLU A 157 -10.34 0.50 18.69
N GLU A 158 -11.15 -0.40 19.23
CA GLU A 158 -10.70 -1.52 20.09
C GLU A 158 -9.78 -2.48 19.33
N GLU A 159 -10.09 -2.74 18.06
CA GLU A 159 -9.27 -3.60 17.21
C GLU A 159 -7.91 -2.97 16.91
N LEU A 160 -7.90 -1.66 16.62
CA LEU A 160 -6.66 -0.92 16.37
C LEU A 160 -5.77 -0.84 17.62
N GLU A 161 -6.35 -0.66 18.80
CA GLU A 161 -5.60 -0.67 20.07
C GLU A 161 -4.95 -2.03 20.33
N ASN A 162 -5.69 -3.12 20.14
CA ASN A 162 -5.17 -4.47 20.28
C ASN A 162 -4.00 -4.74 19.32
N LEU A 163 -4.15 -4.34 18.05
CA LEU A 163 -3.07 -4.51 17.07
C LEU A 163 -1.85 -3.67 17.39
N ARG A 164 -2.01 -2.42 17.86
CA ARG A 164 -0.88 -1.59 18.31
C ARG A 164 -0.12 -2.25 19.45
N PHE A 165 -0.84 -2.84 20.41
CA PHE A 165 -0.23 -3.58 21.51
C PHE A 165 0.56 -4.81 20.99
N LEU A 166 -0.07 -5.64 20.16
CA LEU A 166 0.54 -6.88 19.64
C LEU A 166 1.71 -6.63 18.67
N ALA A 167 1.68 -5.53 17.92
CA ALA A 167 2.75 -5.16 16.98
C ALA A 167 4.11 -4.97 17.67
N GLY A 168 4.13 -4.63 18.96
CA GLY A 168 5.36 -4.56 19.76
C GLY A 168 6.08 -5.91 19.88
N TYR A 169 5.34 -7.02 19.84
CA TYR A 169 5.88 -8.38 20.04
C TYR A 169 6.27 -9.08 18.72
N ARG A 170 5.93 -8.51 17.56
CA ARG A 170 6.28 -9.08 16.25
C ARG A 170 7.67 -8.68 15.74
N ARG A 171 8.36 -7.78 16.46
CA ARG A 171 9.75 -7.43 16.14
C ARG A 171 10.68 -8.55 16.60
N PRO A 172 11.61 -9.05 15.77
CA PRO A 172 12.66 -9.95 16.22
C PRO A 172 13.67 -9.19 17.08
N GLN A 173 13.27 -8.85 18.30
CA GLN A 173 14.11 -8.28 19.35
C GLN A 173 13.86 -9.01 20.67
N PHE A 174 13.84 -10.34 20.63
CA PHE A 174 14.22 -11.24 21.72
C PHE A 174 14.72 -12.55 21.10
N GLY A 175 16.01 -12.57 20.72
CA GLY A 175 16.74 -13.82 20.59
C GLY A 175 17.03 -14.38 21.98
N SER A 176 16.66 -15.65 22.20
CA SER A 176 17.09 -16.52 23.31
C SER A 176 16.91 -15.99 24.74
N VAL A 177 15.76 -16.29 25.34
CA VAL A 177 15.73 -16.67 26.76
C VAL A 177 15.85 -18.19 26.80
N HIS A 178 17.01 -18.66 27.27
CA HIS A 178 17.19 -20.02 27.72
C HIS A 178 16.02 -20.42 28.61
N ALA A 179 15.34 -21.50 28.24
CA ALA A 179 14.60 -22.29 29.21
C ALA A 179 15.60 -22.82 30.23
N VAL A 180 15.64 -22.19 31.40
CA VAL A 180 16.05 -22.84 32.64
C VAL A 180 15.02 -22.39 33.65
N LEU A 181 14.18 -23.30 34.11
CA LEU A 181 13.87 -23.48 35.53
C LEU A 181 13.24 -24.87 35.72
N ARG A 182 14.05 -25.72 36.38
CA ARG A 182 13.76 -26.88 37.25
C ARG A 182 12.62 -27.83 36.91
#